data_AF-A0A495YCF2-F1
#
_entry.id   AF-A0A495YCF2-F1
#
_cell.length_a   1.000
_cell.length_b   1.000
_cell.length_c   1.000
_cell.angle_alpha   90.00
_cell.angle_beta   90.00
_cell.angle_gamma   90.00
#
_symmetry.space_group_name_H-M   'P 1'
#
loop_
_entity.id
_entity.type
_entity.pdbx_description
1 polymer ?
#
loop_
_entity_poly.entity_id
_entity_poly.type
_entity_poly.pdbx_seq_one_letter_code
_entity_poly.pdbx_strand_id
1 'polypeptide(L)'
;MLCNQYDNLTGRYVVSFLAERDPMSADRYLVPAFCTLTPLPEVPTRSWPFWQDGKWTMQPDYRGVRLYRTDTGEPGEITVAGVSPEDAGLTEVPRPSDEYVWRDGAWVVDEAIVAERVRAAAMSDFYARMEQARQRNLGKMDARAAGLLTDVDEAMFDAWAAYQVALVRVVDLPSFPNDIVWPDEPDPQAVLAKVEAEREAKAAREAEEAAPREEEAARSRGPDEAPADAEPTAPADSESLSDTAPAVDVDAK
;
A
#
# COMPACT_ATOMS: atom_id res chain seq x y z
N MET A 1 -65.07 21.43 19.76
CA MET A 1 -63.80 21.70 20.44
C MET A 1 -62.83 20.58 20.11
N LEU A 2 -61.53 20.86 19.92
CA LEU A 2 -60.53 19.82 19.73
C LEU A 2 -59.98 19.38 21.09
N CYS A 3 -59.79 18.08 21.28
CA CYS A 3 -59.16 17.48 22.44
C CYS A 3 -57.85 16.82 21.98
N ASN A 4 -56.75 17.13 22.65
CA ASN A 4 -55.42 16.69 22.29
C ASN A 4 -54.92 15.67 23.32
N GLN A 5 -54.76 14.42 22.91
CA GLN A 5 -54.23 13.36 23.75
C GLN A 5 -52.70 13.41 23.80
N TYR A 6 -52.15 13.18 24.98
CA TYR A 6 -50.72 12.96 25.19
C TYR A 6 -50.49 11.63 25.92
N ASP A 7 -49.30 11.07 25.73
CA ASP A 7 -48.82 9.89 26.42
C ASP A 7 -48.60 10.20 27.91
N ASN A 8 -49.05 9.31 28.80
CA ASN A 8 -49.11 9.59 30.24
C ASN A 8 -47.75 9.51 30.95
N LEU A 9 -46.75 8.88 30.33
CA LEU A 9 -45.41 8.71 30.91
C LEU A 9 -44.43 9.75 30.37
N THR A 10 -44.50 10.05 29.08
CA THR A 10 -43.58 10.93 28.36
C THR A 10 -44.14 12.34 28.13
N GLY A 11 -45.45 12.52 28.21
CA GLY A 11 -46.12 13.75 27.80
C GLY A 11 -46.20 13.95 26.28
N ARG A 12 -45.63 13.05 25.46
CA ARG A 12 -45.60 13.19 24.00
C ARG A 12 -47.02 13.26 23.41
N TYR A 13 -47.31 14.25 22.58
CA TYR A 13 -48.58 14.30 21.83
C TYR A 13 -48.78 13.02 20.99
N VAL A 14 -50.01 12.49 21.01
CA VAL A 14 -50.40 11.23 20.34
C VAL A 14 -51.37 11.51 19.20
N VAL A 15 -52.54 12.10 19.49
CA VAL A 15 -53.63 12.30 18.53
C VAL A 15 -54.58 13.40 18.99
N SER A 16 -55.21 14.08 18.02
CA SER A 16 -56.29 15.04 18.24
C SER A 16 -57.62 14.45 17.79
N PHE A 17 -58.67 14.65 18.58
CA PHE A 17 -60.04 14.24 18.26
C PHE A 17 -61.06 15.29 18.68
N LEU A 18 -62.30 15.19 18.22
CA LEU A 18 -63.36 16.11 18.64
C LEU A 18 -63.83 15.77 20.05
N ALA A 19 -63.79 16.74 20.96
CA ALA A 19 -64.30 16.58 22.30
C ALA A 19 -65.84 16.44 22.29
N GLU A 20 -66.36 15.45 23.01
CA GLU A 20 -67.80 15.28 23.22
C GLU A 20 -68.35 16.37 24.15
N ARG A 21 -69.58 16.82 23.92
CA ARG A 21 -70.28 17.75 24.83
C ARG A 21 -70.67 17.00 26.11
N ASP A 22 -70.57 17.68 27.24
CA ASP A 22 -71.04 17.16 28.53
C ASP A 22 -72.57 17.03 28.49
N PRO A 23 -73.17 15.83 28.61
CA PRO A 23 -74.62 15.66 28.56
C PRO A 23 -75.33 16.34 29.73
N MET A 24 -74.61 16.66 30.81
CA MET A 24 -75.13 17.37 31.99
C MET A 24 -74.85 18.88 31.94
N SER A 25 -74.10 19.39 30.95
CA SER A 25 -73.74 20.81 30.85
C SER A 25 -73.58 21.27 29.40
N ALA A 26 -74.53 22.09 28.95
CA ALA A 26 -74.55 22.62 27.59
C ALA A 26 -73.38 23.57 27.25
N ASP A 27 -72.54 23.94 28.20
CA ASP A 27 -71.42 24.88 28.01
C ASP A 27 -70.05 24.20 28.19
N ARG A 28 -70.01 22.88 28.43
CA ARG A 28 -68.78 22.12 28.72
C ARG A 28 -68.57 20.96 27.75
N TYR A 29 -67.31 20.53 27.70
CA TYR A 29 -66.86 19.36 26.96
C TYR A 29 -66.25 18.36 27.93
N LEU A 30 -66.41 17.07 27.62
CA LEU A 30 -65.74 15.99 28.33
C LEU A 30 -64.25 15.97 27.94
N VAL A 31 -63.38 15.90 28.95
CA VAL A 31 -61.93 15.82 28.78
C VAL A 31 -61.47 14.54 29.47
N PRO A 32 -61.10 13.49 28.70
CA PRO A 32 -60.55 12.26 29.27
C PRO A 32 -59.23 12.50 30.02
N ALA A 33 -58.79 11.51 30.79
CA ALA A 33 -57.45 11.52 31.37
C ALA A 33 -56.39 11.63 30.26
N PHE A 34 -55.28 12.32 30.57
CA PHE A 34 -54.16 12.55 29.64
C PHE A 34 -54.56 13.23 28.31
N CYS A 35 -55.61 14.05 28.37
CA CYS A 35 -56.06 14.90 27.28
C CYS A 35 -56.14 16.35 27.74
N THR A 36 -56.05 17.28 26.79
CA THR A 36 -56.20 18.72 27.05
C THR A 36 -57.01 19.41 25.95
N LEU A 37 -57.80 20.41 26.33
CA LEU A 37 -58.46 21.33 25.39
C LEU A 37 -57.55 22.49 24.98
N THR A 38 -56.35 22.61 25.57
CA THR A 38 -55.34 23.59 25.16
C THR A 38 -54.94 23.28 23.71
N PRO A 39 -55.13 24.21 22.76
CA PRO A 39 -54.80 23.98 21.36
C PRO A 39 -53.30 23.67 21.23
N LEU A 40 -52.96 22.83 20.25
CA LEU A 40 -51.57 22.62 19.88
C LEU A 40 -50.97 23.95 19.39
N PRO A 41 -49.71 24.25 19.73
CA PRO A 41 -48.98 25.33 19.09
C PRO A 41 -48.72 24.99 17.61
N GLU A 42 -48.23 25.97 16.86
CA GLU A 42 -47.57 25.68 15.58
C GLU A 42 -46.41 24.71 15.81
N VAL A 43 -46.19 23.79 14.87
CA VAL A 43 -45.16 22.74 14.96
C VAL A 43 -44.04 23.03 13.95
N PRO A 44 -42.93 23.65 14.37
CA PRO A 44 -41.77 23.84 13.51
C PRO A 44 -41.20 22.52 12.98
N THR A 45 -40.53 22.60 11.83
CA THR A 45 -39.70 21.51 11.28
C THR A 45 -38.74 20.96 12.34
N ARG A 46 -38.63 19.63 12.41
CA ARG A 46 -37.82 18.88 13.40
C ARG A 46 -38.22 19.10 14.86
N SER A 47 -39.50 19.32 15.13
CA SER A 47 -40.01 19.40 16.49
C SER A 47 -41.30 18.61 16.69
N TRP A 48 -41.54 18.18 17.93
CA TRP A 48 -42.79 17.52 18.33
C TRP A 48 -43.29 18.11 19.67
N PRO A 49 -44.61 18.25 19.86
CA PRO A 49 -45.17 18.77 21.11
C PRO A 49 -45.20 17.72 22.24
N PHE A 50 -44.82 18.18 23.43
CA PHE A 50 -44.86 17.45 24.70
C PHE A 50 -45.65 18.25 25.74
N TRP A 51 -46.57 17.60 26.44
CA TRP A 51 -47.32 18.18 27.54
C TRP A 51 -46.51 18.09 28.84
N GLN A 52 -46.04 19.24 29.33
CA GLN A 52 -45.18 19.36 30.51
C GLN A 52 -45.66 20.55 31.34
N ASP A 53 -45.75 20.40 32.66
CA ASP A 53 -46.15 21.47 33.60
C ASP A 53 -47.44 22.23 33.22
N GLY A 54 -48.41 21.52 32.63
CA GLY A 54 -49.70 22.09 32.23
C GLY A 54 -49.69 22.90 30.93
N LYS A 55 -48.64 22.80 30.11
CA LYS A 55 -48.50 23.49 28.82
C LYS A 55 -47.86 22.60 27.75
N TRP A 56 -47.99 22.99 26.49
CA TRP A 56 -47.23 22.41 25.39
C TRP A 56 -45.82 23.00 25.34
N THR A 57 -44.82 22.12 25.31
CA THR A 57 -43.40 22.44 25.10
C THR A 57 -42.92 21.68 23.87
N MET A 58 -42.16 22.33 22.98
CA MET A 58 -41.62 21.70 21.78
C MET A 58 -40.26 21.06 22.09
N GLN A 59 -40.06 19.83 21.65
CA GLN A 59 -38.77 19.13 21.75
C GLN A 59 -38.30 18.65 20.37
N PRO A 60 -36.99 18.36 20.17
CA PRO A 60 -36.45 17.84 18.92
C PRO A 60 -37.21 16.62 18.38
N ASP A 61 -37.40 16.54 17.07
CA ASP A 61 -37.96 15.35 16.42
C ASP A 61 -37.26 15.08 15.09
N TYR A 62 -36.37 14.10 15.12
CA TYR A 62 -35.56 13.68 13.96
C TYR A 62 -35.98 12.30 13.44
N ARG A 63 -37.22 11.87 13.75
CA ARG A 63 -37.76 10.61 13.23
C ARG A 63 -37.87 10.62 11.71
N GLY A 64 -37.37 9.57 11.08
CA GLY A 64 -37.31 9.44 9.62
C GLY A 64 -36.32 10.38 8.92
N VAL A 65 -35.53 11.17 9.66
CA VAL A 65 -34.40 11.93 9.11
C VAL A 65 -33.24 10.97 8.85
N ARG A 66 -32.56 11.15 7.71
CA ARG A 66 -31.33 10.41 7.42
C ARG A 66 -30.19 10.97 8.27
N LEU A 67 -29.70 10.17 9.21
CA LEU A 67 -28.61 10.53 10.10
C LEU A 67 -27.41 9.60 9.89
N TYR A 68 -26.27 10.01 10.41
CA TYR A 68 -24.99 9.33 10.34
C TYR A 68 -24.34 9.34 11.70
N ARG A 69 -23.71 8.22 12.08
CA ARG A 69 -22.94 8.07 13.32
C ARG A 69 -21.70 8.96 13.29
N THR A 70 -21.47 9.72 14.36
CA THR A 70 -20.32 10.62 14.46
C THR A 70 -18.99 9.89 14.69
N ASP A 71 -19.02 8.67 15.23
CA ASP A 71 -17.84 7.84 15.47
C ASP A 71 -17.32 7.12 14.20
N THR A 72 -18.21 6.79 13.26
CA THR A 72 -17.96 5.85 12.15
C THR A 72 -18.35 6.41 10.78
N GLY A 73 -19.36 7.25 10.72
CA GLY A 73 -20.00 7.73 9.47
C GLY A 73 -21.14 6.83 8.97
N GLU A 74 -21.41 5.70 9.62
CA GLU A 74 -22.46 4.75 9.21
C GLU A 74 -23.87 5.32 9.37
N PRO A 75 -24.85 4.90 8.55
CA PRO A 75 -26.24 5.34 8.71
C PRO A 75 -26.82 5.04 10.10
N GLY A 76 -27.53 6.02 10.65
CA GLY A 76 -28.27 5.91 11.90
C GLY A 76 -29.66 6.52 11.78
N GLU A 77 -30.51 6.20 12.74
CA GLU A 77 -31.87 6.76 12.84
C GLU A 77 -32.23 7.07 14.30
N ILE A 78 -33.13 8.03 14.46
CA ILE A 78 -33.84 8.30 15.72
C ILE A 78 -35.28 7.81 15.54
N THR A 79 -35.77 6.95 16.42
CA THR A 79 -37.12 6.36 16.33
C THR A 79 -38.11 7.00 17.33
N VAL A 80 -37.62 7.86 18.22
CA VAL A 80 -38.39 8.47 19.32
C VAL A 80 -38.20 10.00 19.28
N ALA A 81 -39.30 10.75 19.31
CA ALA A 81 -39.25 12.20 19.47
C ALA A 81 -38.74 12.59 20.88
N GLY A 82 -38.15 13.77 21.00
CA GLY A 82 -37.51 14.26 22.22
C GLY A 82 -36.01 13.97 22.32
N VAL A 83 -35.41 13.37 21.30
CA VAL A 83 -33.97 13.07 21.21
C VAL A 83 -33.38 13.88 20.07
N SER A 84 -32.29 14.62 20.31
CA SER A 84 -31.55 15.31 19.26
C SER A 84 -30.52 14.36 18.60
N PRO A 85 -30.00 14.68 17.40
CA PRO A 85 -28.90 13.93 16.80
C PRO A 85 -27.67 13.90 17.71
N GLU A 86 -27.32 15.03 18.35
CA GLU A 86 -26.17 15.16 19.23
C GLU A 86 -26.26 14.21 20.45
N ASP A 87 -27.41 14.16 21.13
CA ASP A 87 -27.67 13.24 22.25
C ASP A 87 -27.53 11.76 21.86
N ALA A 88 -27.77 11.46 20.57
CA ALA A 88 -27.72 10.11 20.02
C ALA A 88 -26.36 9.73 19.40
N GLY A 89 -25.36 10.63 19.41
CA GLY A 89 -24.09 10.45 18.70
C GLY A 89 -24.25 10.43 17.17
N LEU A 90 -25.17 11.27 16.67
CA LEU A 90 -25.59 11.33 15.28
C LEU A 90 -25.45 12.75 14.71
N THR A 91 -25.29 12.82 13.40
CA THR A 91 -25.25 14.05 12.60
C THR A 91 -26.04 13.87 11.30
N GLU A 92 -26.55 14.95 10.73
CA GLU A 92 -27.14 14.93 9.38
C GLU A 92 -26.07 15.03 8.27
N VAL A 93 -24.85 15.42 8.63
CA VAL A 93 -23.76 15.59 7.67
C VAL A 93 -23.09 14.23 7.41
N PRO A 94 -23.14 13.68 6.18
CA PRO A 94 -22.44 12.44 5.87
C PRO A 94 -20.93 12.59 6.04
N ARG A 95 -20.26 11.52 6.47
CA ARG A 95 -18.80 11.46 6.53
C ARG A 95 -18.22 11.56 5.10
N PRO A 96 -17.34 12.54 4.80
CA PRO A 96 -16.85 12.74 3.42
C PRO A 96 -15.96 11.61 2.89
N SER A 97 -15.04 11.12 3.72
CA SER A 97 -14.19 9.94 3.45
C SER A 97 -13.70 9.33 4.76
N ASP A 98 -12.99 8.21 4.67
CA ASP A 98 -12.36 7.54 5.81
C ASP A 98 -11.19 8.33 6.45
N GLU A 99 -10.73 9.39 5.79
CA GLU A 99 -9.74 10.34 6.31
C GLU A 99 -10.34 11.36 7.28
N TYR A 100 -11.68 11.47 7.38
CA TYR A 100 -12.34 12.44 8.26
C TYR A 100 -12.79 11.79 9.57
N VAL A 101 -12.71 12.55 10.66
CA VAL A 101 -13.23 12.18 12.00
C VAL A 101 -14.06 13.34 12.57
N TRP A 102 -15.04 13.03 13.42
CA TRP A 102 -15.92 14.05 13.99
C TRP A 102 -15.25 14.78 15.16
N ARG A 103 -15.09 16.09 15.05
CA ARG A 103 -14.53 16.98 16.09
C ARG A 103 -15.35 18.27 16.13
N ASP A 104 -15.69 18.74 17.33
CA ASP A 104 -16.34 20.04 17.57
C ASP A 104 -17.58 20.32 16.69
N GLY A 105 -18.38 19.29 16.40
CA GLY A 105 -19.60 19.41 15.60
C GLY A 105 -19.40 19.37 14.08
N ALA A 106 -18.22 19.00 13.58
CA ALA A 106 -17.91 18.87 12.16
C ALA A 106 -17.03 17.65 11.83
N TRP A 107 -17.08 17.21 10.58
CA TRP A 107 -16.08 16.30 10.02
C TRP A 107 -14.80 17.07 9.71
N VAL A 108 -13.69 16.69 10.35
CA VAL A 108 -12.35 17.29 10.16
C VAL A 108 -11.40 16.21 9.68
N VAL A 109 -10.49 16.55 8.75
CA VAL A 109 -9.45 15.62 8.28
C VAL A 109 -8.57 15.21 9.46
N ASP A 110 -8.24 13.91 9.53
CA ASP A 110 -7.24 13.39 10.44
C ASP A 110 -5.89 13.28 9.73
N GLU A 111 -4.99 14.21 10.06
CA GLU A 111 -3.64 14.26 9.49
C GLU A 111 -2.84 12.98 9.75
N ALA A 112 -3.13 12.24 10.83
CA ALA A 112 -2.46 10.96 11.10
C ALA A 112 -2.94 9.86 10.14
N ILE A 113 -4.23 9.79 9.82
CA ILE A 113 -4.78 8.84 8.83
C ILE A 113 -4.20 9.17 7.44
N VAL A 114 -4.13 10.44 7.07
CA VAL A 114 -3.53 10.88 5.79
C VAL A 114 -2.04 10.51 5.75
N ALA A 115 -1.27 10.81 6.81
CA ALA A 115 0.14 10.48 6.88
C ALA A 115 0.40 8.96 6.85
N GLU A 116 -0.42 8.16 7.52
CA GLU A 116 -0.37 6.70 7.46
C GLU A 116 -0.65 6.18 6.05
N ARG A 117 -1.69 6.70 5.37
CA ARG A 117 -2.03 6.34 3.98
C ARG A 117 -0.89 6.67 3.01
N VAL A 118 -0.31 7.87 3.11
CA VAL A 118 0.85 8.27 2.28
C VAL A 118 2.05 7.34 2.56
N ARG A 119 2.33 7.03 3.84
CA ARG A 119 3.40 6.10 4.22
C ARG A 119 3.15 4.68 3.69
N ALA A 120 1.92 4.19 3.75
CA ALA A 120 1.55 2.86 3.28
C ALA A 120 1.71 2.74 1.76
N ALA A 121 1.31 3.76 0.99
CA ALA A 121 1.53 3.81 -0.46
C ALA A 121 3.03 3.80 -0.79
N ALA A 122 3.82 4.65 -0.13
CA ALA A 122 5.27 4.71 -0.29
C ALA A 122 5.98 3.39 0.06
N MET A 123 5.53 2.70 1.11
CA MET A 123 6.05 1.37 1.48
C MET A 123 5.65 0.29 0.47
N SER A 124 4.47 0.39 -0.15
CA SER A 124 4.04 -0.51 -1.22
C SER A 124 4.97 -0.43 -2.43
N ASP A 125 5.32 0.79 -2.86
CA ASP A 125 6.29 1.03 -3.94
C ASP A 125 7.68 0.49 -3.60
N PHE A 126 8.15 0.70 -2.36
CA PHE A 126 9.39 0.11 -1.86
C PHE A 126 9.38 -1.42 -1.97
N TYR A 127 8.32 -2.08 -1.49
CA TYR A 127 8.23 -3.54 -1.53
C TYR A 127 8.19 -4.08 -2.97
N ALA A 128 7.47 -3.43 -3.89
CA ALA A 128 7.46 -3.81 -5.30
C ALA A 128 8.87 -3.75 -5.93
N ARG A 129 9.59 -2.64 -5.70
CA ARG A 129 10.97 -2.45 -6.20
C ARG A 129 11.96 -3.42 -5.57
N MET A 130 11.83 -3.67 -4.26
CA MET A 130 12.66 -4.61 -3.51
C MET A 130 12.47 -6.05 -4.00
N GLU A 131 11.22 -6.46 -4.26
CA GLU A 131 10.91 -7.79 -4.77
C GLU A 131 11.44 -8.00 -6.19
N GLN A 132 11.24 -7.02 -7.08
CA GLN A 132 11.84 -7.04 -8.42
C GLN A 132 13.36 -7.20 -8.37
N ALA A 133 14.04 -6.43 -7.50
CA ALA A 133 15.48 -6.51 -7.34
C ALA A 133 15.98 -7.86 -6.80
N ARG A 134 15.22 -8.47 -5.87
CA ARG A 134 15.49 -9.83 -5.37
C ARG A 134 15.34 -10.88 -6.46
N GLN A 135 14.29 -10.80 -7.28
CA GLN A 135 14.07 -11.72 -8.39
C GLN A 135 15.22 -11.69 -9.40
N ARG A 136 15.82 -10.52 -9.67
CA ARG A 136 17.00 -10.37 -10.57
C ARG A 136 18.26 -11.05 -10.05
N ASN A 137 18.36 -11.27 -8.74
CA ASN A 137 19.48 -11.92 -8.06
C ASN A 137 19.16 -13.35 -7.57
N LEU A 138 17.93 -13.83 -7.76
CA LEU A 138 17.48 -15.15 -7.32
C LEU A 138 18.32 -16.27 -7.98
N GLY A 139 18.79 -17.22 -7.16
CA GLY A 139 19.59 -18.37 -7.61
C GLY A 139 21.03 -18.07 -8.04
N LYS A 140 21.43 -16.79 -8.18
CA LYS A 140 22.78 -16.41 -8.64
C LYS A 140 23.87 -16.54 -7.57
N MET A 141 23.51 -16.57 -6.29
CA MET A 141 24.47 -16.67 -5.17
C MET A 141 25.38 -17.90 -5.27
N ASP A 142 24.79 -19.09 -5.47
CA ASP A 142 25.56 -20.34 -5.54
C ASP A 142 26.37 -20.42 -6.83
N ALA A 143 25.81 -19.95 -7.95
CA ALA A 143 26.53 -19.83 -9.23
C ALA A 143 27.76 -18.91 -9.10
N ARG A 144 27.64 -17.80 -8.35
CA ARG A 144 28.77 -16.92 -8.06
C ARG A 144 29.82 -17.60 -7.17
N ALA A 145 29.39 -18.24 -6.08
CA ALA A 145 30.31 -18.94 -5.18
C ALA A 145 31.09 -20.07 -5.88
N ALA A 146 30.49 -20.68 -6.90
CA ALA A 146 31.13 -21.69 -7.75
C ALA A 146 31.95 -21.12 -8.93
N GLY A 147 32.00 -19.79 -9.12
CA GLY A 147 32.72 -19.16 -10.24
C GLY A 147 32.11 -19.45 -11.62
N LEU A 148 30.79 -19.69 -11.69
CA LEU A 148 30.06 -20.07 -12.91
C LEU A 148 29.40 -18.87 -13.63
N LEU A 149 29.45 -17.67 -13.03
CA LEU A 149 28.94 -16.44 -13.64
C LEU A 149 30.00 -15.80 -14.54
N THR A 150 29.56 -15.09 -15.58
CA THR A 150 30.46 -14.16 -16.28
C THR A 150 30.77 -12.96 -15.39
N ASP A 151 31.87 -12.27 -15.67
CA ASP A 151 32.22 -11.00 -15.03
C ASP A 151 31.12 -9.92 -15.20
N VAL A 152 30.42 -9.92 -16.33
CA VAL A 152 29.24 -9.07 -16.56
C VAL A 152 28.06 -9.48 -15.68
N ASP A 153 27.79 -10.78 -15.53
CA ASP A 153 26.72 -11.27 -14.64
C ASP A 153 27.02 -11.01 -13.16
N GLU A 154 28.29 -11.10 -12.75
CA GLU A 154 28.73 -10.73 -11.40
C GLU A 154 28.56 -9.23 -11.14
N ALA A 155 29.03 -8.37 -12.06
CA ALA A 155 28.85 -6.93 -11.95
C ALA A 155 27.37 -6.53 -11.95
N MET A 156 26.53 -7.22 -12.73
CA MET A 156 25.07 -7.05 -12.73
C MET A 156 24.46 -7.49 -11.39
N PHE A 157 24.90 -8.62 -10.83
CA PHE A 157 24.47 -9.08 -9.51
C PHE A 157 24.78 -8.03 -8.43
N ASP A 158 25.99 -7.47 -8.44
CA ASP A 158 26.42 -6.44 -7.49
C ASP A 158 25.64 -5.14 -7.66
N ALA A 159 25.32 -4.74 -8.89
CA ALA A 159 24.51 -3.57 -9.16
C ALA A 159 23.08 -3.72 -8.59
N TRP A 160 22.45 -4.89 -8.75
CA TRP A 160 21.14 -5.18 -8.13
C TRP A 160 21.20 -5.31 -6.60
N ALA A 161 22.32 -5.73 -6.02
CA ALA A 161 22.53 -5.71 -4.57
C ALA A 161 22.69 -4.26 -4.05
N ALA A 162 23.46 -3.43 -4.75
CA ALA A 162 23.62 -2.01 -4.45
C ALA A 162 22.29 -1.24 -4.56
N TYR A 163 21.47 -1.55 -5.56
CA TYR A 163 20.11 -0.99 -5.71
C TYR A 163 19.22 -1.33 -4.51
N GLN A 164 19.21 -2.58 -4.03
CA GLN A 164 18.47 -2.94 -2.80
C GLN A 164 18.90 -2.13 -1.58
N VAL A 165 20.21 -1.92 -1.39
CA VAL A 165 20.72 -1.06 -0.31
C VAL A 165 20.31 0.40 -0.51
N ALA A 166 20.30 0.90 -1.74
CA ALA A 166 19.85 2.25 -2.06
C ALA A 166 18.35 2.46 -1.78
N LEU A 167 17.50 1.47 -2.09
CA LEU A 167 16.07 1.50 -1.73
C LEU A 167 15.85 1.62 -0.22
N VAL A 168 16.59 0.85 0.59
CA VAL A 168 16.50 0.91 2.06
C VAL A 168 16.90 2.31 2.57
N ARG A 169 18.00 2.87 2.04
CA ARG A 169 18.46 4.21 2.40
C ARG A 169 17.42 5.30 2.15
N VAL A 170 16.56 5.17 1.14
CA VAL A 170 15.46 6.13 0.87
C VAL A 170 14.37 6.04 1.95
N VAL A 171 14.03 4.84 2.42
CA VAL A 171 13.04 4.64 3.50
C VAL A 171 13.56 5.14 4.85
N ASP A 172 14.87 5.06 5.07
CA ASP A 172 15.54 5.57 6.29
C ASP A 172 15.72 7.11 6.31
N LEU A 173 15.35 7.84 5.23
CA LEU A 173 15.46 9.30 5.20
C LEU A 173 14.43 9.97 6.14
N PRO A 174 14.81 11.03 6.88
CA PRO A 174 13.87 11.81 7.68
C PRO A 174 12.73 12.47 6.89
N SER A 175 12.88 12.62 5.57
CA SER A 175 11.85 13.15 4.67
C SER A 175 10.84 12.11 4.19
N PHE A 176 11.06 10.82 4.46
CA PHE A 176 10.15 9.74 4.06
C PHE A 176 8.88 9.75 4.94
N PRO A 177 7.66 9.76 4.36
CA PRO A 177 7.31 9.43 2.97
C PRO A 177 7.01 10.64 2.06
N ASN A 178 7.31 11.87 2.48
CA ASN A 178 6.82 13.08 1.81
C ASN A 178 7.66 13.45 0.57
N ASP A 179 8.99 13.35 0.65
CA ASP A 179 9.90 13.64 -0.46
C ASP A 179 10.65 12.37 -0.87
N ILE A 180 10.06 11.62 -1.81
CA ILE A 180 10.60 10.33 -2.27
C ILE A 180 11.23 10.49 -3.65
N VAL A 181 12.53 10.19 -3.73
CA VAL A 181 13.25 9.99 -5.00
C VAL A 181 13.83 8.59 -4.97
N TRP A 182 13.20 7.67 -5.70
CA TRP A 182 13.72 6.31 -5.84
C TRP A 182 14.99 6.33 -6.72
N PRO A 183 16.02 5.51 -6.40
CA PRO A 183 17.13 5.29 -7.32
C PRO A 183 16.63 4.68 -8.64
N ASP A 184 17.38 4.90 -9.72
CA ASP A 184 17.19 4.21 -10.98
C ASP A 184 17.62 2.73 -10.87
N GLU A 185 16.99 1.88 -11.69
CA GLU A 185 17.38 0.47 -11.78
C GLU A 185 18.74 0.31 -12.48
N PRO A 186 19.50 -0.77 -12.18
CA PRO A 186 20.73 -1.08 -12.89
C PRO A 186 20.54 -1.24 -14.41
N ASP A 187 21.15 -0.35 -15.19
CA ASP A 187 21.20 -0.45 -16.65
C ASP A 187 22.22 -1.52 -17.12
N PRO A 188 21.78 -2.56 -17.85
CA PRO A 188 22.68 -3.55 -18.44
C PRO A 188 23.77 -2.97 -19.35
N GLN A 189 23.49 -1.90 -20.10
CA GLN A 189 24.47 -1.34 -21.02
C GLN A 189 25.58 -0.58 -20.28
N ALA A 190 25.22 0.22 -19.28
CA ALA A 190 26.19 0.87 -18.39
C ALA A 190 27.04 -0.14 -17.60
N VAL A 191 26.45 -1.25 -17.13
CA VAL A 191 27.20 -2.32 -16.45
C VAL A 191 28.18 -3.01 -17.42
N LEU A 192 27.75 -3.36 -18.62
CA LEU A 192 28.63 -3.96 -19.64
C LEU A 192 29.80 -3.03 -19.99
N ALA A 193 29.53 -1.76 -20.30
CA ALA A 193 30.56 -0.78 -20.64
C ALA A 193 31.56 -0.56 -19.51
N LYS A 194 31.12 -0.63 -18.24
CA LYS A 194 32.02 -0.57 -17.08
C LYS A 194 32.93 -1.80 -17.00
N VAL A 195 32.40 -3.00 -17.21
CA VAL A 195 33.20 -4.25 -17.21
C VAL A 195 34.20 -4.25 -18.37
N GLU A 196 33.80 -3.81 -19.56
CA GLU A 196 34.69 -3.67 -20.72
C GLU A 196 35.85 -2.68 -20.42
N ALA A 197 35.56 -1.50 -19.87
CA ALA A 197 36.58 -0.56 -19.46
C ALA A 197 37.53 -1.11 -18.36
N GLU A 198 37.01 -1.93 -17.43
CA GLU A 198 37.83 -2.61 -16.42
C GLU A 198 38.73 -3.69 -17.02
N ARG A 199 38.26 -4.45 -18.03
CA ARG A 199 39.09 -5.39 -18.80
C ARG A 199 40.19 -4.66 -19.58
N GLU A 200 39.86 -3.57 -20.26
CA GLU A 200 40.82 -2.75 -21.02
C GLU A 200 41.89 -2.15 -20.09
N ALA A 201 41.48 -1.57 -18.97
CA ALA A 201 42.41 -1.03 -17.97
C ALA A 201 43.31 -2.12 -17.37
N LYS A 202 42.78 -3.31 -17.11
CA LYS A 202 43.58 -4.47 -16.67
C LYS A 202 44.59 -4.90 -17.74
N ALA A 203 44.17 -5.05 -18.99
CA ALA A 203 45.04 -5.44 -20.10
C ALA A 203 46.14 -4.40 -20.35
N ALA A 204 45.82 -3.10 -20.25
CA ALA A 204 46.81 -2.02 -20.33
C ALA A 204 47.86 -2.12 -19.21
N ARG A 205 47.43 -2.37 -17.96
CA ARG A 205 48.34 -2.54 -16.82
C ARG A 205 49.22 -3.78 -16.96
N GLU A 206 48.64 -4.90 -17.42
CA GLU A 206 49.40 -6.14 -17.68
C GLU A 206 50.42 -5.97 -18.82
N ALA A 207 50.10 -5.20 -19.86
CA ALA A 207 51.03 -4.84 -20.92
C ALA A 207 52.16 -3.91 -20.43
N GLU A 208 51.85 -2.92 -19.59
CA GLU A 208 52.84 -2.03 -18.96
C GLU A 208 53.76 -2.80 -17.99
N GLU A 209 53.24 -3.76 -17.24
CA GLU A 209 54.04 -4.66 -16.38
C GLU A 209 54.86 -5.68 -17.19
N ALA A 210 54.41 -6.07 -18.38
CA ALA A 210 55.10 -7.03 -19.26
C ALA A 210 56.27 -6.40 -20.04
N ALA A 211 56.11 -5.16 -20.54
CA ALA A 211 57.12 -4.47 -21.36
C ALA A 211 58.55 -4.45 -20.75
N PRO A 212 58.78 -4.06 -19.48
CA PRO A 212 60.12 -4.09 -18.89
C PRO A 212 60.62 -5.52 -18.63
N ARG A 213 59.71 -6.47 -18.38
CA ARG A 213 60.05 -7.89 -18.14
C ARG A 213 60.49 -8.58 -19.44
N GLU A 214 59.88 -8.25 -20.58
CA GLU A 214 60.33 -8.69 -21.90
C GLU A 214 61.66 -8.03 -22.29
N GLU A 215 61.85 -6.74 -21.99
CA GLU A 215 63.11 -6.05 -22.27
C GLU A 215 64.28 -6.60 -21.42
N GLU A 216 64.04 -6.94 -20.15
CA GLU A 216 65.01 -7.60 -19.27
C GLU A 216 65.31 -9.04 -19.74
N ALA A 217 64.29 -9.81 -20.12
CA ALA A 217 64.47 -11.13 -20.72
C ALA A 217 65.27 -11.07 -22.03
N ALA A 218 65.01 -10.08 -22.89
CA ALA A 218 65.76 -9.86 -24.12
C ALA A 218 67.25 -9.53 -23.85
N ARG A 219 67.57 -8.70 -22.85
CA ARG A 219 68.95 -8.42 -22.45
C ARG A 219 69.67 -9.64 -21.85
N SER A 220 68.95 -10.54 -21.18
CA SER A 220 69.52 -11.79 -20.67
C SER A 220 69.89 -12.79 -21.78
N ARG A 221 69.31 -12.64 -22.98
CA ARG A 221 69.50 -13.54 -24.13
C ARG A 221 70.58 -13.02 -25.08
N GLY A 222 71.81 -12.90 -24.57
CA GLY A 222 73.01 -12.62 -25.36
C GLY A 222 73.32 -13.74 -26.38
N PRO A 223 74.11 -13.44 -27.44
CA PRO A 223 74.25 -14.35 -28.57
C PRO A 223 75.22 -15.50 -28.28
N ASP A 224 74.77 -16.74 -28.43
CA ASP A 224 75.66 -17.90 -28.56
C ASP A 224 75.16 -18.89 -29.64
N GLU A 225 76.14 -19.49 -30.30
CA GLU A 225 76.21 -20.40 -31.47
C GLU A 225 75.02 -20.73 -32.42
N ALA A 226 75.40 -20.79 -33.71
CA ALA A 226 74.60 -21.27 -34.84
C ALA A 226 74.95 -22.75 -35.18
N PRO A 227 74.18 -23.47 -36.03
CA PRO A 227 74.06 -24.93 -35.98
C PRO A 227 75.08 -25.71 -36.83
N ALA A 228 75.17 -27.02 -36.59
CA ALA A 228 75.87 -27.99 -37.43
C ALA A 228 74.99 -29.23 -37.74
N ASP A 229 74.88 -29.57 -39.03
CA ASP A 229 74.21 -30.76 -39.57
C ASP A 229 75.00 -32.07 -39.35
N ALA A 230 74.30 -33.23 -39.34
CA ALA A 230 74.56 -34.37 -40.25
C ALA A 230 73.76 -35.65 -39.92
N GLU A 231 72.60 -35.82 -40.58
CA GLU A 231 72.18 -36.99 -41.39
C GLU A 231 72.09 -38.46 -40.83
N PRO A 232 71.42 -39.41 -41.53
CA PRO A 232 70.43 -40.29 -40.88
C PRO A 232 70.67 -41.81 -41.00
N THR A 233 69.76 -42.63 -40.43
CA THR A 233 69.58 -44.04 -40.83
C THR A 233 68.18 -44.60 -40.50
N ALA A 234 67.66 -45.45 -41.39
CA ALA A 234 66.42 -46.26 -41.29
C ALA A 234 66.59 -47.50 -42.23
N PRO A 235 65.65 -48.46 -42.39
CA PRO A 235 64.31 -48.66 -41.78
C PRO A 235 64.04 -50.15 -41.34
N ALA A 236 62.75 -50.56 -41.35
CA ALA A 236 62.16 -51.93 -41.26
C ALA A 236 61.81 -52.45 -39.83
N ASP A 237 60.68 -53.13 -39.56
CA ASP A 237 59.46 -53.40 -40.38
C ASP A 237 58.26 -53.91 -39.52
N SER A 238 57.11 -54.17 -40.17
CA SER A 238 55.96 -55.03 -39.76
C SER A 238 54.84 -54.50 -38.84
N GLU A 239 53.76 -54.04 -39.49
CA GLU A 239 52.37 -54.57 -39.48
C GLU A 239 51.70 -55.11 -38.18
N SER A 240 50.47 -54.62 -37.89
CA SER A 240 49.20 -55.39 -38.05
C SER A 240 48.00 -54.74 -37.32
N LEU A 241 46.94 -54.38 -38.09
CA LEU A 241 45.50 -54.74 -37.99
C LEU A 241 44.88 -55.07 -36.58
N SER A 242 43.61 -54.81 -36.21
CA SER A 242 42.35 -54.48 -36.90
C SER A 242 41.33 -53.87 -35.88
N ASP A 243 40.49 -52.86 -36.18
CA ASP A 243 39.07 -52.96 -36.66
C ASP A 243 37.96 -53.01 -35.56
N THR A 244 36.73 -52.62 -35.98
CA THR A 244 35.39 -52.85 -35.41
C THR A 244 34.85 -51.91 -34.31
N ALA A 245 34.01 -50.96 -34.75
CA ALA A 245 32.77 -50.55 -34.07
C ALA A 245 31.61 -51.47 -34.58
N PRO A 246 30.43 -51.63 -33.94
CA PRO A 246 29.50 -50.55 -33.54
C PRO A 246 28.99 -50.77 -32.08
N ALA A 247 27.85 -50.28 -31.56
CA ALA A 247 26.65 -49.69 -32.16
C ALA A 247 25.85 -48.72 -31.26
N VAL A 248 24.76 -48.23 -31.83
CA VAL A 248 23.66 -47.40 -31.31
C VAL A 248 22.57 -48.29 -30.69
N ASP A 249 21.86 -47.82 -29.66
CA ASP A 249 20.42 -48.10 -29.57
C ASP A 249 19.65 -46.88 -29.00
N VAL A 250 18.39 -46.73 -29.42
CA VAL A 250 17.49 -45.62 -29.13
C VAL A 250 16.15 -46.22 -28.75
N ASP A 251 15.63 -45.89 -27.56
CA ASP A 251 14.20 -46.07 -27.32
C ASP A 251 13.62 -44.92 -26.49
N ALA A 252 12.35 -44.63 -26.74
CA ALA A 252 11.66 -43.42 -26.30
C ALA A 252 10.35 -43.77 -25.59
N LYS A 253 10.08 -43.09 -24.48
CA LYS A 253 8.73 -43.00 -23.92
C LYS A 253 8.53 -41.76 -23.06
#